data_AF-A0A653JFT7-F1
#
_entry.id   AF-A0A653JFT7-F1
#
_cell.length_a   1.000
_cell.length_b   1.000
_cell.length_c   1.000
_cell.angle_alpha   90.00
_cell.angle_beta   90.00
_cell.angle_gamma   90.00
#
_symmetry.space_group_name_H-M   'P 1'
#
loop_
_entity.id
_entity.type
_entity.pdbx_description
1 polymer ?
#
loop_
_entity_poly.entity_id
_entity_poly.type
_entity_poly.pdbx_seq_one_letter_code
_entity_poly.pdbx_strand_id
1 'polypeptide(L)'
;MPTPTAKLGAAWMDDNDIRHAVAKVQTNRNQHDALLRKMKQKLDIHADSVKRSLSDVGLPNTKSIINKSVSSRRGEFVRESADTRKAYMRELAETAERVKSASSHYRSPMQMLMRSTLGNEKRSRLMQQIEHSGPVELASLAEFAAAKCDGDLAAALCSKVSSMKVGDRPFSPNDLADVICGELHRELSQALVECERRVLESLQADTEFETGKSNAQRAIQIALLKKRESEIGAYDPDDEAEALAA
;
A
#
# COMPACT_ATOMS: atom_id res chain seq x y z
N MET A 1 15.66 -25.14 2.43
CA MET A 1 15.18 -23.76 2.69
C MET A 1 16.36 -22.82 2.48
N PRO A 2 16.24 -21.77 1.67
CA PRO A 2 17.30 -20.76 1.56
C PRO A 2 17.53 -20.11 2.93
N THR A 3 18.79 -19.86 3.26
CA THR A 3 19.20 -19.25 4.54
C THR A 3 18.58 -17.85 4.63
N PRO A 4 17.90 -17.49 5.73
CA PRO A 4 17.32 -16.16 5.87
C PRO A 4 18.45 -15.12 5.86
N THR A 5 18.41 -14.21 4.88
CA THR A 5 19.35 -13.09 4.76
C THR A 5 18.72 -11.82 5.33
N ALA A 6 19.41 -11.20 6.28
CA ALA A 6 18.98 -9.94 6.90
C ALA A 6 19.13 -8.78 5.91
N LYS A 7 18.11 -7.92 5.83
CA LYS A 7 18.17 -6.65 5.09
C LYS A 7 18.52 -5.54 6.07
N LEU A 8 19.82 -5.21 6.18
CA LEU A 8 20.32 -4.27 7.18
C LEU A 8 20.07 -2.78 6.87
N GLY A 9 19.59 -2.45 5.67
CA GLY A 9 19.30 -1.07 5.24
C GLY A 9 17.81 -0.71 5.16
N ALA A 10 16.92 -1.54 5.72
CA ALA A 10 15.49 -1.26 5.74
C ALA A 10 15.18 -0.07 6.66
N ALA A 11 14.37 0.89 6.19
CA ALA A 11 13.94 1.98 7.06
C ALA A 11 12.92 1.47 8.08
N TRP A 12 13.03 1.97 9.30
CA TRP A 12 12.02 1.74 10.31
C TRP A 12 10.85 2.71 10.12
N MET A 13 9.64 2.17 10.21
CA MET A 13 8.38 2.90 10.31
C MET A 13 7.52 2.13 11.30
N ASP A 14 6.87 2.83 12.22
CA ASP A 14 5.85 2.21 13.06
C ASP A 14 4.50 2.14 12.33
N ASP A 15 3.50 1.57 13.00
CA ASP A 15 2.20 1.32 12.39
C ASP A 15 1.46 2.64 12.11
N ASN A 16 1.69 3.68 12.91
CA ASN A 16 1.11 5.00 12.73
C ASN A 16 1.80 5.77 11.59
N ASP A 17 3.12 5.64 11.47
CA ASP A 17 3.90 6.18 10.34
C ASP A 17 3.40 5.62 9.00
N ILE A 18 3.09 4.31 8.94
CA ILE A 18 2.55 3.68 7.73
C ILE A 18 1.17 4.25 7.40
N ARG A 19 0.26 4.35 8.38
CA ARG A 19 -1.07 4.95 8.19
C ARG A 19 -0.97 6.41 7.73
N HIS A 20 -0.10 7.21 8.35
CA HIS A 20 0.15 8.59 7.92
C HIS A 20 0.72 8.67 6.51
N ALA A 21 1.61 7.75 6.13
CA ALA A 21 2.16 7.69 4.79
C ALA A 21 1.08 7.37 3.75
N VAL A 22 0.17 6.43 4.02
CA VAL A 22 -0.98 6.14 3.15
C VAL A 22 -1.87 7.36 3.00
N ALA A 23 -2.25 8.02 4.10
CA ALA A 23 -3.08 9.22 4.07
C ALA A 23 -2.41 10.36 3.27
N LYS A 24 -1.09 10.50 3.39
CA LYS A 24 -0.32 11.47 2.60
C LYS A 24 -0.32 11.11 1.11
N VAL A 25 -0.10 9.85 0.76
CA VAL A 25 -0.17 9.37 -0.64
C VAL A 25 -1.55 9.63 -1.22
N GLN A 26 -2.62 9.37 -0.45
CA GLN A 26 -3.99 9.64 -0.86
C GLN A 26 -4.23 11.13 -1.12
N THR A 27 -3.79 11.99 -0.20
CA THR A 27 -3.93 13.45 -0.33
C THR A 27 -3.19 13.98 -1.56
N ASN A 28 -1.92 13.59 -1.74
CA ASN A 28 -1.10 14.03 -2.85
C ASN A 28 -1.64 13.54 -4.20
N ARG A 29 -2.13 12.29 -4.25
CA ARG A 29 -2.79 11.76 -5.43
C ARG A 29 -4.05 12.56 -5.76
N ASN A 30 -4.90 12.84 -4.79
CA ASN A 30 -6.15 13.57 -5.03
C ASN A 30 -5.87 14.98 -5.60
N GLN A 31 -4.83 15.65 -5.09
CA GLN A 31 -4.39 16.94 -5.62
C GLN A 31 -3.84 16.83 -7.05
N HIS A 32 -3.01 15.82 -7.32
CA HIS A 32 -2.50 15.53 -8.66
C HIS A 32 -3.64 15.24 -9.66
N ASP A 33 -4.59 14.38 -9.30
CA ASP A 33 -5.71 13.98 -10.15
C ASP A 33 -6.68 15.16 -10.35
N ALA A 34 -6.88 16.03 -9.35
CA ALA A 34 -7.63 17.27 -9.50
C ALA A 34 -6.97 18.23 -10.51
N LEU A 35 -5.64 18.38 -10.45
CA LEU A 35 -4.89 19.19 -11.41
C LEU A 35 -5.05 18.63 -12.84
N LEU A 36 -4.87 17.32 -13.02
CA LEU A 36 -5.03 16.67 -14.32
C LEU A 36 -6.46 16.79 -14.86
N ARG A 37 -7.47 16.58 -14.02
CA ARG A 37 -8.89 16.74 -14.41
C ARG A 37 -9.18 18.17 -14.88
N LYS A 38 -8.70 19.18 -14.14
CA LYS A 38 -8.85 20.59 -14.53
C LYS A 38 -8.23 20.89 -15.88
N MET A 39 -7.04 20.34 -16.17
CA MET A 39 -6.38 20.56 -17.46
C MET A 39 -7.05 19.78 -18.61
N LYS A 40 -7.49 18.54 -18.37
CA LYS A 40 -8.28 17.75 -19.33
C LYS A 40 -9.58 18.49 -19.70
N GLN A 41 -10.32 19.02 -18.72
CA GLN A 41 -11.52 19.80 -18.96
C GLN A 41 -11.25 21.04 -19.85
N LYS A 42 -10.14 21.74 -19.63
CA LYS A 42 -9.74 22.87 -20.50
C LYS A 42 -9.42 22.43 -21.93
N LEU A 43 -8.84 21.24 -22.11
CA LEU A 43 -8.58 20.69 -23.44
C LEU A 43 -9.88 20.33 -24.17
N ASP A 44 -10.86 19.77 -23.47
CA ASP A 44 -12.15 19.43 -24.05
C ASP A 44 -12.92 20.69 -24.47
N ILE A 45 -12.93 21.73 -23.62
CA ILE A 45 -13.50 23.05 -23.97
C ILE A 45 -12.82 23.64 -25.21
N HIS A 46 -11.48 23.51 -25.31
CA HIS A 46 -10.74 23.97 -26.49
C HIS A 46 -11.10 23.19 -27.74
N ALA A 47 -11.19 21.86 -27.64
CA ALA A 47 -11.59 20.98 -28.74
C ALA A 47 -12.99 21.35 -29.26
N ASP A 48 -13.94 21.58 -28.36
CA ASP A 48 -15.31 21.99 -28.70
C ASP A 48 -15.36 23.38 -29.33
N SER A 49 -14.57 24.33 -28.83
CA SER A 49 -14.45 25.67 -29.41
C SER A 49 -13.95 25.59 -30.87
N VAL A 50 -12.86 24.87 -31.12
CA VAL A 50 -12.30 24.68 -32.47
C VAL A 50 -13.31 23.96 -33.37
N LYS A 51 -14.01 22.94 -32.86
CA LYS A 51 -15.04 22.23 -33.61
C LYS A 51 -16.18 23.15 -34.05
N ARG A 52 -16.65 24.05 -33.16
CA ARG A 52 -17.68 25.04 -33.48
C ARG A 52 -17.18 26.08 -34.49
N SER A 53 -15.95 26.57 -34.36
CA SER A 53 -15.40 27.51 -35.34
C SER A 53 -15.21 26.89 -36.73
N LEU A 54 -14.97 25.58 -36.81
CA LEU A 54 -14.77 24.87 -38.09
C LEU A 54 -16.07 24.33 -38.70
N SER A 55 -17.17 24.24 -37.95
CA SER A 55 -18.45 23.73 -38.50
C SER A 55 -19.00 24.61 -39.62
N ASP A 56 -18.71 25.91 -39.56
CA ASP A 56 -19.24 26.89 -40.50
C ASP A 56 -18.43 26.94 -41.82
N VAL A 57 -17.22 26.38 -41.83
CA VAL A 57 -16.26 26.50 -42.95
C VAL A 57 -16.28 25.27 -43.88
N GLY A 58 -16.85 24.13 -43.45
CA GLY A 58 -17.06 22.96 -44.32
C GLY A 58 -15.78 22.32 -44.88
N LEU A 59 -14.67 22.36 -44.14
CA LEU A 59 -13.37 21.90 -44.64
C LEU A 59 -13.24 20.36 -44.73
N PRO A 60 -12.71 19.81 -45.84
CA PRO A 60 -12.23 18.43 -45.84
C PRO A 60 -10.98 18.36 -44.93
N ASN A 61 -11.02 17.51 -43.88
CA ASN A 61 -10.00 17.31 -42.83
C ASN A 61 -10.21 18.02 -41.47
N THR A 62 -11.41 18.49 -41.15
CA THR A 62 -11.75 19.09 -39.83
C THR A 62 -11.23 18.30 -38.63
N LYS A 63 -11.33 16.96 -38.64
CA LYS A 63 -10.84 16.10 -37.55
C LYS A 63 -9.31 16.21 -37.34
N SER A 64 -8.53 16.28 -38.42
CA SER A 64 -7.07 16.37 -38.32
C SER A 64 -6.64 17.73 -37.76
N ILE A 65 -7.32 18.80 -38.18
CA ILE A 65 -7.08 20.16 -37.70
C ILE A 65 -7.39 20.27 -36.20
N ILE A 66 -8.53 19.73 -35.77
CA ILE A 66 -8.90 19.67 -34.34
C ILE A 66 -7.83 18.92 -33.55
N ASN A 67 -7.44 17.72 -33.99
CA ASN A 67 -6.44 16.91 -33.29
C ASN A 67 -5.08 17.62 -33.17
N LYS A 68 -4.64 18.31 -34.23
CA LYS A 68 -3.40 19.09 -34.21
C LYS A 68 -3.48 20.27 -33.24
N SER A 69 -4.60 20.99 -33.25
CA SER A 69 -4.86 22.11 -32.34
C SER A 69 -4.88 21.66 -30.88
N VAL A 70 -5.61 20.59 -30.58
CA VAL A 70 -5.68 19.98 -29.23
C VAL A 70 -4.30 19.45 -28.80
N SER A 71 -3.55 18.81 -29.70
CA SER A 71 -2.20 18.33 -29.39
C SER A 71 -1.24 19.48 -29.08
N SER A 72 -1.33 20.60 -29.80
CA SER A 72 -0.52 21.80 -29.52
C SER A 72 -0.87 22.36 -28.14
N ARG A 73 -2.17 22.52 -27.86
CA ARG A 73 -2.66 23.04 -26.59
C ARG A 73 -2.31 22.14 -25.40
N ARG A 74 -2.34 20.82 -25.59
CA ARG A 74 -1.84 19.86 -24.60
C ARG A 74 -0.38 20.09 -24.30
N GLY A 75 0.46 20.26 -25.33
CA GLY A 75 1.89 20.54 -25.14
C GLY A 75 2.18 21.84 -24.38
N GLU A 76 1.28 22.82 -24.46
CA GLU A 76 1.35 24.04 -23.63
C GLU A 76 1.00 23.74 -22.18
N PHE A 77 -0.14 23.08 -21.91
CA PHE A 77 -0.54 22.74 -20.55
C PHE A 77 0.45 21.80 -19.85
N VAL A 78 1.03 20.84 -20.59
CA VAL A 78 2.08 19.94 -20.09
C VAL A 78 3.30 20.73 -19.61
N ARG A 79 3.68 21.79 -20.32
CA ARG A 79 4.80 22.67 -19.95
C ARG A 79 4.42 23.58 -18.78
N GLU A 80 3.23 24.18 -18.81
CA GLU A 80 2.72 25.06 -17.76
C GLU A 80 2.59 24.33 -16.41
N SER A 81 2.13 23.08 -16.43
CA SER A 81 1.91 22.27 -15.23
C SER A 81 3.06 21.32 -14.91
N ALA A 82 4.22 21.46 -15.55
CA ALA A 82 5.32 20.52 -15.41
C ALA A 82 5.83 20.47 -13.97
N ASP A 83 6.08 21.63 -13.35
CA ASP A 83 6.69 21.71 -12.02
C ASP A 83 5.77 21.16 -10.95
N THR A 84 4.48 21.51 -10.99
CA THR A 84 3.48 21.04 -10.02
C THR A 84 3.20 19.55 -10.14
N ARG A 85 3.01 19.03 -11.37
CA ARG A 85 2.81 17.58 -11.58
C ARG A 85 4.02 16.77 -11.12
N LYS A 86 5.23 17.19 -11.51
CA LYS A 86 6.47 16.51 -11.12
C LYS A 86 6.74 16.58 -9.63
N ALA A 87 6.37 17.68 -8.97
CA ALA A 87 6.46 17.79 -7.51
C ALA A 87 5.57 16.74 -6.82
N TYR A 88 4.29 16.66 -7.18
CA TYR A 88 3.39 15.63 -6.63
C TYR A 88 3.90 14.22 -6.90
N MET A 89 4.36 13.96 -8.12
CA MET A 89 4.86 12.64 -8.49
C MET A 89 6.13 12.25 -7.72
N ARG A 90 7.03 13.20 -7.49
CA ARG A 90 8.22 12.99 -6.67
C ARG A 90 7.83 12.66 -5.23
N GLU A 91 6.96 13.45 -4.61
CA GLU A 91 6.53 13.20 -3.23
C GLU A 91 5.80 11.86 -3.07
N LEU A 92 4.97 11.49 -4.05
CA LEU A 92 4.30 10.19 -4.10
C LEU A 92 5.31 9.04 -4.16
N ALA A 93 6.30 9.13 -5.06
CA ALA A 93 7.34 8.13 -5.22
C ALA A 93 8.23 8.02 -3.97
N GLU A 94 8.64 9.14 -3.38
CA GLU A 94 9.45 9.18 -2.15
C GLU A 94 8.72 8.53 -0.96
N THR A 95 7.43 8.85 -0.80
CA THR A 95 6.62 8.28 0.29
C THR A 95 6.43 6.78 0.09
N ALA A 96 6.12 6.34 -1.13
CA ALA A 96 5.96 4.91 -1.42
C ALA A 96 7.27 4.12 -1.28
N GLU A 97 8.41 4.68 -1.69
CA GLU A 97 9.70 4.00 -1.52
C GLU A 97 10.08 3.86 -0.04
N ARG A 98 9.80 4.89 0.77
CA ARG A 98 9.99 4.82 2.23
C ARG A 98 9.14 3.69 2.83
N VAL A 99 7.85 3.64 2.50
CA VAL A 99 6.92 2.59 2.94
C VAL A 99 7.38 1.20 2.47
N LYS A 100 7.80 1.07 1.21
CA LYS A 100 8.34 -0.16 0.64
C LYS A 100 9.60 -0.63 1.35
N SER A 101 10.48 0.28 1.74
CA SER A 101 11.70 -0.05 2.48
C SER A 101 11.39 -0.63 3.87
N ALA A 102 10.29 -0.20 4.51
CA ALA A 102 9.83 -0.73 5.79
C ALA A 102 9.16 -2.12 5.70
N SER A 103 8.73 -2.55 4.50
CA SER A 103 8.01 -3.82 4.29
C SER A 103 8.71 -5.06 4.85
N SER A 104 10.05 -5.05 4.96
CA SER A 104 10.79 -6.18 5.54
C SER A 104 10.52 -6.43 7.02
N HIS A 105 9.98 -5.45 7.73
CA HIS A 105 9.62 -5.57 9.14
C HIS A 105 8.22 -6.14 9.36
N TYR A 106 7.41 -6.29 8.30
CA TYR A 106 6.00 -6.66 8.31
C TYR A 106 5.71 -7.91 7.48
N ARG A 107 6.70 -8.81 7.32
CA ARG A 107 6.55 -9.98 6.44
C ARG A 107 5.60 -11.04 6.99
N SER A 108 5.46 -11.12 8.31
CA SER A 108 4.56 -12.07 8.96
C SER A 108 4.05 -11.56 10.31
N PRO A 109 2.87 -12.03 10.77
CA PRO A 109 2.35 -11.73 12.11
C PRO A 109 3.32 -12.14 13.22
N MET A 110 4.00 -13.28 13.04
CA MET A 110 5.04 -13.76 13.96
C MET A 110 6.21 -12.78 14.08
N GLN A 111 6.67 -12.21 12.96
CA GLN A 111 7.74 -11.20 13.00
C GLN A 111 7.29 -9.93 13.72
N MET A 112 6.05 -9.49 13.49
CA MET A 112 5.47 -8.32 14.16
C MET A 112 5.35 -8.54 15.67
N LEU A 113 4.83 -9.70 16.10
CA LEU A 113 4.68 -10.08 17.50
C LEU A 113 6.03 -10.17 18.23
N MET A 114 7.02 -10.79 17.61
CA MET A 114 8.36 -10.92 18.21
C MET A 114 9.05 -9.58 18.36
N ARG A 115 8.79 -8.66 17.44
CA ARG A 115 9.33 -7.30 17.42
C ARG A 115 8.67 -6.41 18.46
N SER A 116 7.33 -6.43 18.57
CA SER A 116 6.59 -5.59 19.53
C SER A 116 6.91 -5.92 20.99
N THR A 117 7.30 -7.17 21.26
CA THR A 117 7.61 -7.66 22.61
C THR A 117 9.11 -7.71 22.92
N LEU A 118 9.95 -7.21 22.01
CA LEU A 118 11.40 -7.26 22.18
C LEU A 118 11.84 -6.31 23.30
N GLY A 119 12.65 -6.81 24.24
CA GLY A 119 13.15 -6.02 25.37
C GLY A 119 12.16 -5.87 26.53
N ASN A 120 10.95 -6.45 26.44
CA ASN A 120 9.99 -6.42 27.52
C ASN A 120 10.38 -7.41 28.65
N GLU A 121 10.53 -6.90 29.87
CA GLU A 121 10.81 -7.72 31.06
C GLU A 121 9.74 -8.78 31.31
N LYS A 122 8.47 -8.47 31.05
CA LYS A 122 7.35 -9.41 31.24
C LYS A 122 7.54 -10.65 30.39
N ARG A 123 7.92 -10.48 29.11
CA ARG A 123 8.20 -11.61 28.21
C ARG A 123 9.35 -12.48 28.74
N SER A 124 10.45 -11.88 29.21
CA SER A 124 11.59 -12.62 29.76
C SER A 124 11.19 -13.45 31.00
N ARG A 125 10.39 -12.89 31.90
CA ARG A 125 9.87 -13.60 33.08
C ARG A 125 8.94 -14.74 32.69
N LEU A 126 8.03 -14.50 31.74
CA LEU A 126 7.12 -15.54 31.23
C LEU A 126 7.90 -16.68 30.58
N MET A 127 8.96 -16.40 29.81
CA MET A 127 9.81 -17.43 29.23
C MET A 127 10.46 -18.33 30.28
N GLN A 128 10.88 -17.77 31.42
CA GLN A 128 11.41 -18.56 32.55
C GLN A 128 10.31 -19.41 33.22
N GLN A 129 9.11 -18.86 33.39
CA GLN A 129 7.98 -19.56 34.02
C GLN A 129 7.53 -20.78 33.20
N ILE A 130 7.54 -20.69 31.87
CA ILE A 130 7.09 -21.78 30.97
C ILE A 130 8.23 -22.73 30.56
N GLU A 131 9.45 -22.56 31.07
CA GLU A 131 10.62 -23.33 30.62
C GLU A 131 10.43 -24.83 30.81
N HIS A 132 9.78 -25.22 31.89
CA HIS A 132 9.53 -26.61 32.30
C HIS A 132 8.09 -27.07 32.04
N SER A 133 7.26 -26.25 31.39
CA SER A 133 5.87 -26.60 31.10
C SER A 133 5.75 -27.70 30.06
N GLY A 134 4.81 -28.61 30.30
CA GLY A 134 4.50 -29.71 29.38
C GLY A 134 3.64 -29.28 28.18
N PRO A 135 3.47 -30.13 27.15
CA PRO A 135 2.69 -29.79 25.96
C PRO A 135 1.23 -29.38 26.25
N VAL A 136 0.60 -30.02 27.23
CA VAL A 136 -0.79 -29.73 27.63
C VAL A 136 -0.90 -28.33 28.26
N GLU A 137 0.02 -27.98 29.16
CA GLU A 137 0.05 -26.65 29.78
C GLU A 137 0.35 -25.55 28.75
N LEU A 138 1.26 -25.82 27.81
CA LEU A 138 1.57 -24.89 26.73
C LEU A 138 0.37 -24.66 25.82
N ALA A 139 -0.44 -25.68 25.54
CA ALA A 139 -1.69 -25.54 24.79
C ALA A 139 -2.70 -24.67 25.54
N SER A 140 -2.95 -24.94 26.82
CA SER A 140 -3.91 -24.17 27.61
C SER A 140 -3.48 -22.72 27.81
N LEU A 141 -2.17 -22.47 27.96
CA LEU A 141 -1.63 -21.11 28.02
C LEU A 141 -1.73 -20.38 26.69
N ALA A 142 -1.62 -21.08 25.55
CA ALA A 142 -1.81 -20.48 24.24
C ALA A 142 -3.27 -20.06 24.01
N GLU A 143 -4.23 -20.91 24.38
CA GLU A 143 -5.66 -20.56 24.37
C GLU A 143 -5.94 -19.35 25.27
N PHE A 144 -5.34 -19.32 26.47
CA PHE A 144 -5.47 -18.19 27.38
C PHE A 144 -4.86 -16.89 26.81
N ALA A 145 -3.68 -16.97 26.18
CA ALA A 145 -3.03 -15.83 25.54
C ALA A 145 -3.87 -15.27 24.40
N ALA A 146 -4.45 -16.14 23.58
CA ALA A 146 -5.38 -15.78 22.51
C ALA A 146 -6.64 -15.10 23.06
N ALA A 147 -7.26 -15.67 24.09
CA ALA A 147 -8.48 -15.12 24.70
C ALA A 147 -8.28 -13.76 25.37
N LYS A 148 -7.06 -13.47 25.85
CA LYS A 148 -6.70 -12.19 26.49
C LYS A 148 -6.01 -11.20 25.57
N CYS A 149 -5.71 -11.59 24.34
CA CYS A 149 -4.85 -10.85 23.42
C CYS A 149 -3.50 -10.45 24.06
N ASP A 150 -2.91 -11.32 24.90
CA ASP A 150 -1.64 -11.04 25.59
C ASP A 150 -0.44 -11.36 24.69
N GLY A 151 0.07 -10.32 24.01
CA GLY A 151 1.19 -10.45 23.09
C GLY A 151 2.49 -10.93 23.74
N ASP A 152 2.77 -10.53 24.98
CA ASP A 152 4.01 -10.95 25.67
C ASP A 152 4.00 -12.44 25.99
N LEU A 153 2.85 -12.96 26.45
CA LEU A 153 2.65 -14.38 26.70
C LEU A 153 2.69 -15.18 25.40
N ALA A 154 1.98 -14.73 24.37
CA ALA A 154 2.01 -15.36 23.05
C ALA A 154 3.43 -15.42 22.48
N ALA A 155 4.21 -14.34 22.59
CA ALA A 155 5.58 -14.31 22.11
C ALA A 155 6.51 -15.26 22.90
N ALA A 156 6.34 -15.35 24.22
CA ALA A 156 7.08 -16.30 25.04
C ALA A 156 6.77 -17.75 24.63
N LEU A 157 5.48 -18.09 24.50
CA LEU A 157 5.01 -19.41 24.08
C LEU A 157 5.49 -19.78 22.67
N CYS A 158 5.39 -18.87 21.70
CA CYS A 158 5.88 -19.07 20.34
C CYS A 158 7.40 -19.31 20.29
N SER A 159 8.17 -18.63 21.15
CA SER A 159 9.63 -18.84 21.26
C SER A 159 9.95 -20.25 21.80
N LYS A 160 9.23 -20.71 22.83
CA LYS A 160 9.38 -22.05 23.41
C LYS A 160 8.97 -23.15 22.42
N VAL A 161 7.81 -23.03 21.79
CA VAL A 161 7.32 -24.05 20.84
C VAL A 161 8.21 -24.13 19.59
N SER A 162 8.83 -23.01 19.19
CA SER A 162 9.77 -23.00 18.06
C SER A 162 11.05 -23.81 18.33
N SER A 163 11.48 -23.94 19.58
CA SER A 163 12.65 -24.76 19.95
C SER A 163 12.31 -26.25 20.12
N MET A 164 11.03 -26.61 20.20
CA MET A 164 10.57 -27.99 20.25
C MET A 164 10.64 -28.67 18.87
N LYS A 165 10.84 -29.99 18.88
CA LYS A 165 10.72 -30.83 17.69
C LYS A 165 9.29 -30.74 17.14
N VAL A 166 9.15 -30.70 15.81
CA VAL A 166 7.88 -30.45 15.12
C VAL A 166 6.73 -31.36 15.60
N GLY A 167 7.00 -32.65 15.84
CA GLY A 167 5.97 -33.60 16.29
C GLY A 167 5.50 -33.44 17.73
N ASP A 168 6.28 -32.73 18.56
CA ASP A 168 5.97 -32.53 19.98
C ASP A 168 5.31 -31.16 20.24
N ARG A 169 5.08 -30.38 19.18
CA ARG A 169 4.50 -29.03 19.28
C ARG A 169 3.00 -29.12 19.54
N PRO A 170 2.51 -28.55 20.66
CA PRO A 170 1.09 -28.62 21.01
C PRO A 170 0.20 -27.73 20.14
N PHE A 171 0.76 -26.69 19.51
CA PHE A 171 0.05 -25.78 18.61
C PHE A 171 1.04 -25.17 17.58
N SER A 172 0.49 -24.49 16.57
CA SER A 172 1.27 -23.76 15.56
C SER A 172 1.61 -22.34 16.06
N PRO A 173 2.90 -21.97 16.18
CA PRO A 173 3.30 -20.60 16.55
C PRO A 173 2.80 -19.53 15.57
N ASN A 174 2.65 -19.89 14.29
CA ASN A 174 2.13 -18.97 13.28
C ASN A 174 0.65 -18.69 13.49
N ASP A 175 -0.13 -19.70 13.87
CA ASP A 175 -1.58 -19.56 14.07
C ASP A 175 -1.83 -18.70 15.31
N LEU A 176 -1.09 -18.93 16.40
CA LEU A 176 -1.16 -18.07 17.59
C LEU A 176 -0.76 -16.62 17.27
N ALA A 177 0.29 -16.42 16.47
CA ALA A 177 0.69 -15.08 16.05
C ALA A 177 -0.34 -14.40 15.13
N ASP A 178 -1.03 -15.16 14.27
CA ASP A 178 -2.12 -14.64 13.42
C ASP A 178 -3.33 -14.24 14.25
N VAL A 179 -3.67 -14.98 15.30
CA VAL A 179 -4.75 -14.58 16.23
C VAL A 179 -4.43 -13.26 16.94
N ILE A 180 -3.18 -13.02 17.33
CA ILE A 180 -2.78 -11.81 18.07
C ILE A 180 -2.52 -10.61 17.16
N CYS A 181 -1.86 -10.82 16.02
CA CYS A 181 -1.37 -9.73 15.15
C CYS A 181 -1.87 -9.83 13.71
N GLY A 182 -2.70 -10.81 13.35
CA GLY A 182 -3.11 -11.07 11.97
C GLY A 182 -3.93 -9.95 11.35
N GLU A 183 -4.85 -9.33 12.11
CA GLU A 183 -5.63 -8.19 11.63
C GLU A 183 -4.73 -6.99 11.29
N LEU A 184 -3.88 -6.59 12.24
CA LEU A 184 -2.92 -5.51 12.03
C LEU A 184 -1.92 -5.84 10.90
N HIS A 185 -1.49 -7.10 10.79
CA HIS A 185 -0.63 -7.54 9.69
C HIS A 185 -1.32 -7.42 8.33
N ARG A 186 -2.58 -7.83 8.22
CA ARG A 186 -3.39 -7.68 7.00
C ARG A 186 -3.58 -6.21 6.65
N GLU A 187 -3.94 -5.37 7.63
CA GLU A 187 -4.10 -3.92 7.45
C GLU A 187 -2.82 -3.27 6.89
N LEU A 188 -1.68 -3.48 7.56
CA LEU A 188 -0.41 -2.89 7.14
C LEU A 188 0.07 -3.50 5.81
N SER A 189 -0.15 -4.78 5.58
CA SER A 189 0.18 -5.42 4.30
C SER A 189 -0.62 -4.82 3.14
N GLN A 190 -1.91 -4.53 3.36
CA GLN A 190 -2.74 -3.87 2.37
C GLN A 190 -2.26 -2.44 2.12
N ALA A 191 -1.99 -1.66 3.18
CA ALA A 191 -1.42 -0.32 3.10
C ALA A 191 -0.10 -0.25 2.30
N LEU A 192 0.78 -1.24 2.45
CA LEU A 192 2.03 -1.34 1.68
C LEU A 192 1.77 -1.50 0.18
N VAL A 193 0.85 -2.39 -0.21
CA VAL A 193 0.49 -2.64 -1.61
C VAL A 193 -0.25 -1.43 -2.20
N GLU A 194 -1.10 -0.82 -1.38
CA GLU A 194 -1.88 0.36 -1.72
C GLU A 194 -1.00 1.55 -2.11
N CYS A 195 0.03 1.83 -1.33
CA CYS A 195 1.00 2.89 -1.64
C CYS A 195 1.63 2.69 -3.02
N GLU A 196 2.05 1.46 -3.33
CA GLU A 196 2.65 1.12 -4.62
C GLU A 196 1.65 1.29 -5.78
N ARG A 197 0.42 0.80 -5.59
CA ARG A 197 -0.64 0.93 -6.59
C ARG A 197 -0.94 2.40 -6.90
N ARG A 198 -1.10 3.24 -5.87
CA ARG A 198 -1.45 4.66 -6.03
C ARG A 198 -0.40 5.42 -6.84
N VAL A 199 0.89 5.13 -6.64
CA VAL A 199 1.97 5.72 -7.45
C VAL A 199 1.85 5.32 -8.93
N LEU A 200 1.59 4.05 -9.21
CA LEU A 200 1.45 3.56 -10.59
C LEU A 200 0.22 4.15 -11.28
N GLU A 201 -0.89 4.31 -10.56
CA GLU A 201 -2.10 4.97 -11.06
C GLU A 201 -1.84 6.43 -11.40
N SER A 202 -1.17 7.19 -10.52
CA SER A 202 -0.76 8.57 -10.80
C SER A 202 0.19 8.66 -12.00
N LEU A 203 1.16 7.74 -12.10
CA LEU A 203 2.08 7.69 -13.24
C LEU A 203 1.35 7.36 -14.56
N GLN A 204 0.34 6.50 -14.53
CA GLN A 204 -0.52 6.22 -15.67
C GLN A 204 -1.31 7.46 -16.09
N ALA A 205 -1.96 8.14 -15.15
CA ALA A 205 -2.73 9.35 -15.41
C ALA A 205 -1.86 10.47 -15.98
N ASP A 206 -0.64 10.60 -15.46
CA ASP A 206 0.34 11.59 -15.93
C ASP A 206 0.80 11.29 -17.37
N THR A 207 1.18 10.04 -17.66
CA THR A 207 1.58 9.61 -19.02
C THR A 207 0.44 9.80 -20.02
N GLU A 208 -0.79 9.47 -19.62
CA GLU A 208 -1.98 9.65 -20.46
C GLU A 208 -2.23 11.13 -20.73
N PHE A 209 -2.04 12.00 -19.74
CA PHE A 209 -2.17 13.44 -19.93
C PHE A 209 -1.11 14.00 -20.88
N GLU A 210 0.16 13.57 -20.76
CA GLU A 210 1.23 14.06 -21.63
C GLU A 210 1.09 13.59 -23.08
N THR A 211 0.82 12.29 -23.26
CA THR A 211 0.89 11.64 -24.57
C THR A 211 -0.48 11.49 -25.23
N GLY A 212 -1.57 11.59 -24.47
CA GLY A 212 -2.92 11.22 -24.89
C GLY A 212 -3.12 9.71 -25.05
N LYS A 213 -2.17 8.87 -24.59
CA LYS A 213 -2.22 7.41 -24.74
C LYS A 213 -2.05 6.73 -23.39
N SER A 214 -2.84 5.69 -23.14
CA SER A 214 -2.70 4.83 -21.98
C SER A 214 -1.57 3.81 -22.17
N ASN A 215 -0.96 3.37 -21.07
CA ASN A 215 0.05 2.32 -21.06
C ASN A 215 -0.58 1.00 -20.61
N ALA A 216 -0.73 0.04 -21.53
CA ALA A 216 -1.37 -1.24 -21.28
C ALA A 216 -0.62 -2.11 -20.26
N GLN A 217 0.71 -2.11 -20.27
CA GLN A 217 1.51 -2.89 -19.31
C GLN A 217 1.30 -2.37 -17.87
N ARG A 218 1.27 -1.05 -17.70
CA ARG A 218 1.01 -0.43 -16.40
C ARG A 218 -0.41 -0.70 -15.90
N ALA A 219 -1.40 -0.68 -16.80
CA ALA A 219 -2.77 -1.05 -16.47
C ALA A 219 -2.87 -2.49 -15.94
N ILE A 220 -2.14 -3.44 -16.54
CA ILE A 220 -2.06 -4.82 -16.05
C ILE A 220 -1.40 -4.86 -14.66
N GLN A 221 -0.29 -4.14 -14.46
CA GLN A 221 0.39 -4.09 -13.16
C GLN A 221 -0.53 -3.55 -12.05
N ILE A 222 -1.28 -2.48 -12.33
CA ILE A 222 -2.26 -1.93 -11.40
C ILE A 222 -3.35 -2.96 -11.10
N ALA A 223 -3.86 -3.66 -12.11
CA ALA A 223 -4.88 -4.71 -11.91
C ALA A 223 -4.36 -5.87 -11.03
N LEU A 224 -3.10 -6.26 -11.19
CA LEU A 224 -2.47 -7.28 -10.34
C LEU A 224 -2.34 -6.81 -8.88
N LEU A 225 -2.01 -5.53 -8.64
CA LEU A 225 -1.95 -4.98 -7.29
C LEU A 225 -3.33 -4.87 -6.65
N LYS A 226 -4.37 -4.46 -7.41
CA LYS A 226 -5.76 -4.48 -6.92
C LYS A 226 -6.22 -5.88 -6.53
N LYS A 227 -5.89 -6.87 -7.36
CA LYS A 227 -6.16 -8.27 -7.03
C LYS A 227 -5.45 -8.67 -5.73
N ARG A 228 -4.19 -8.30 -5.56
CA ARG A 228 -3.44 -8.57 -4.34
C ARG A 228 -4.03 -7.89 -3.10
N GLU A 229 -4.49 -6.64 -3.22
CA GLU A 229 -5.23 -5.95 -2.14
C GLU A 229 -6.51 -6.72 -1.76
N SER A 230 -7.29 -7.14 -2.76
CA SER A 230 -8.51 -7.92 -2.52
C SER A 230 -8.25 -9.30 -1.89
N GLU A 231 -7.10 -9.92 -2.19
CA GLU A 231 -6.67 -11.19 -1.58
C GLU A 231 -6.25 -11.01 -0.11
N ILE A 232 -5.76 -9.83 0.28
CA ILE A 232 -5.44 -9.50 1.67
C ILE A 232 -6.72 -9.25 2.47
N GLY A 233 -7.65 -8.47 1.89
CA GLY A 233 -9.01 -8.30 2.42
C GLY A 233 -9.10 -7.68 3.81
N ALA A 234 -8.21 -6.74 4.15
CA ALA A 234 -8.22 -6.06 5.45
C ALA A 234 -9.33 -4.98 5.54
N TYR A 235 -9.55 -4.27 4.44
CA TYR A 235 -10.62 -3.27 4.27
C TYR A 235 -11.00 -3.19 2.79
N ASP A 236 -12.21 -2.71 2.47
CA ASP A 236 -12.54 -2.35 1.09
C ASP A 236 -11.90 -0.98 0.77
N PRO A 237 -11.02 -0.88 -0.25
CA PRO A 237 -10.46 0.40 -0.65
C PRO A 237 -11.53 1.43 -1.09
N ASP A 238 -12.76 0.99 -1.41
CA ASP A 238 -13.86 1.86 -1.80
C ASP A 238 -14.66 2.41 -0.60
N ASP A 239 -14.62 1.77 0.59
CA ASP A 239 -15.33 2.22 1.80
C ASP A 239 -14.71 3.50 2.42
N GLU A 240 -13.39 3.69 2.30
CA GLU A 240 -12.72 4.92 2.78
C GLU A 240 -13.05 6.16 1.93
N ALA A 241 -13.41 5.96 0.66
CA ALA A 241 -13.79 7.06 -0.23
C ALA A 241 -15.17 7.66 0.12
N GLU A 242 -16.09 6.85 0.65
CA GLU A 242 -17.39 7.30 1.17
C GLU A 242 -17.25 7.98 2.55
N ALA A 243 -16.39 7.47 3.43
CA ALA A 243 -16.22 8.00 4.79
C ALA A 243 -15.60 9.42 4.85
N LEU A 244 -14.85 9.82 3.82
CA LEU A 244 -14.23 11.17 3.71
C LEU A 244 -15.01 12.13 2.79
N ALA A 245 -16.08 11.64 2.14
CA ALA A 245 -16.98 12.44 1.30
C ALA A 245 -18.28 12.82 2.02
N ALA A 246 -18.51 12.29 3.22
CA ALA A 246 -19.58 12.66 4.15
C ALA A 246 -19.10 13.70 5.17
#